data_AF-A0A7C5MWR1-F1
#
_entry.id   AF-A0A7C5MWR1-F1
#
_cell.length_a   1.000
_cell.length_b   1.000
_cell.length_c   1.000
_cell.angle_alpha   90.00
_cell.angle_beta   90.00
_cell.angle_gamma   90.00
#
_symmetry.space_group_name_H-M   'P 1'
#
loop_
_entity.id
_entity.type
_entity.pdbx_description
1 polymer ?
#
loop_
_entity_poly.entity_id
_entity_poly.type
_entity_poly.pdbx_seq_one_letter_code
_entity_poly.pdbx_strand_id
1 'polypeptide(L)'
;MKILRIKGRVLIADQHPNYLDETEKNSDEITRTIFIIQNKYALLSLRNQLFLRVRENSKIRQEGQLHDLAEVMKAPLLQNIQQALSFDACLNFHFSHALFHQTKWELKQALYHHEQIYLKWKSNPQFQKYRATDYRNSLNNYLGLCNAEHQFEHFAEALIALEKPPFQSKDEEAEARQNGLFVRLQHWITKCKWEDAIKVEDTFQKEQTLIGKKLTTSRRMAFSMSFSWLCLIVGDLEGAIKWNEDLLALGTQAVRIDLRRYALLFALIIHFELGNVDQLDNRYRAALRAYKKDELELQYEKMVLKFLLKLQKVPVGEMLQSLLLELRGNLSGLLNLPEERNALGFEFTMQWVASKVEKCSLKCILEKHI
;
A
#
# COMPACT_ATOMS: atom_id res chain seq x y z
N MET A 1 15.85 22.54 -21.97
CA MET A 1 16.39 22.87 -23.32
C MET A 1 15.81 24.15 -23.95
N LYS A 2 14.59 24.63 -23.60
CA LYS A 2 14.04 25.89 -24.16
C LYS A 2 14.73 27.19 -23.70
N ILE A 3 15.10 27.31 -22.42
CA ILE A 3 15.77 28.51 -21.88
C ILE A 3 17.12 28.80 -22.58
N LEU A 4 17.86 27.75 -22.96
CA LEU A 4 19.09 27.89 -23.74
C LEU A 4 18.83 28.37 -25.18
N ARG A 5 17.68 27.99 -25.79
CA ARG A 5 17.25 28.53 -27.09
C ARG A 5 16.86 30.03 -27.02
N ILE A 6 16.32 30.48 -25.88
CA ILE A 6 15.95 31.88 -25.66
C ILE A 6 17.21 32.77 -25.61
N LYS A 7 18.25 32.35 -24.87
CA LYS A 7 19.55 33.07 -24.85
C LYS A 7 20.17 33.18 -26.26
N GLY A 8 20.05 32.14 -27.08
CA GLY A 8 20.55 32.16 -28.46
C GLY A 8 19.79 33.12 -29.38
N ARG A 9 18.47 33.31 -29.17
CA ARG A 9 17.67 34.25 -29.98
C ARG A 9 17.95 35.72 -29.64
N VAL A 10 18.09 36.05 -28.36
CA VAL A 10 18.40 37.43 -27.92
C VAL A 10 19.73 37.92 -28.48
N LEU A 11 20.74 37.04 -28.56
CA LEU A 11 22.06 37.37 -29.13
C LEU A 11 22.06 37.57 -30.66
N ILE A 12 21.08 37.01 -31.37
CA ILE A 12 20.92 37.19 -32.83
C ILE A 12 20.05 38.42 -33.14
N ALA A 13 19.22 38.85 -32.18
CA ALA A 13 18.18 39.84 -32.39
C ALA A 13 18.67 41.30 -32.35
N ASP A 14 19.86 41.61 -31.82
CA ASP A 14 20.46 42.96 -31.86
C ASP A 14 20.66 43.52 -33.29
N GLN A 15 20.44 42.69 -34.34
CA GLN A 15 20.47 43.08 -35.75
C GLN A 15 19.16 42.80 -36.51
N HIS A 16 18.05 42.45 -35.84
CA HIS A 16 16.81 42.00 -36.49
C HIS A 16 15.71 43.10 -36.49
N PRO A 17 15.04 43.40 -37.62
CA PRO A 17 14.08 44.51 -37.74
C PRO A 17 12.81 44.37 -36.87
N ASN A 18 12.56 43.20 -36.28
CA ASN A 18 11.42 42.93 -35.39
C ASN A 18 11.84 42.69 -33.93
N TYR A 19 12.99 43.24 -33.51
CA TYR A 19 13.57 43.05 -32.16
C TYR A 19 12.55 43.23 -31.02
N LEU A 20 11.76 44.31 -31.05
CA LEU A 20 10.80 44.63 -29.99
C LEU A 20 9.70 43.55 -29.85
N ASP A 21 9.06 43.16 -30.96
CA ASP A 21 8.03 42.10 -30.98
C ASP A 21 8.60 40.74 -30.55
N GLU A 22 9.84 40.42 -30.94
CA GLU A 22 10.52 39.21 -30.47
C GLU A 22 10.86 39.26 -28.98
N THR A 23 11.28 40.42 -28.45
CA THR A 23 11.54 40.58 -27.00
C THR A 23 10.27 40.51 -26.17
N GLU A 24 9.16 41.06 -26.65
CA GLU A 24 7.85 41.01 -25.98
C GLU A 24 7.32 39.57 -25.95
N LYS A 25 7.35 38.85 -27.08
CA LYS A 25 7.01 37.42 -27.15
C LYS A 25 7.88 36.56 -26.23
N ASN A 26 9.18 36.87 -26.12
CA ASN A 26 10.07 36.17 -25.20
C ASN A 26 9.73 36.46 -23.73
N SER A 27 9.39 37.72 -23.41
CA SER A 27 8.94 38.12 -22.07
C SER A 27 7.65 37.41 -21.66
N ASP A 28 6.69 37.31 -22.58
CA ASP A 28 5.45 36.57 -22.39
C ASP A 28 5.69 35.06 -22.20
N GLU A 29 6.58 34.45 -23.00
CA GLU A 29 6.95 33.04 -22.83
C GLU A 29 7.63 32.79 -21.47
N ILE A 30 8.48 33.71 -21.00
CA ILE A 30 9.11 33.65 -19.68
C ILE A 30 8.06 33.73 -18.59
N THR A 31 7.18 34.74 -18.64
CA THR A 31 6.12 34.96 -17.65
C THR A 31 5.19 33.76 -17.57
N ARG A 32 4.77 33.22 -18.72
CA ARG A 32 3.97 32.00 -18.80
C ARG A 32 4.70 30.78 -18.22
N THR A 33 6.00 30.65 -18.49
CA THR A 33 6.79 29.54 -17.95
C THR A 33 6.92 29.63 -16.43
N ILE A 34 7.17 30.82 -15.88
CA ILE A 34 7.21 31.08 -14.44
C ILE A 34 5.88 30.69 -13.80
N PHE A 35 4.76 31.11 -14.40
CA PHE A 35 3.43 30.78 -13.90
C PHE A 35 3.16 29.27 -13.86
N ILE A 36 3.52 28.54 -14.93
CA ILE A 36 3.39 27.06 -14.96
C ILE A 36 4.25 26.40 -13.89
N ILE A 37 5.47 26.90 -13.66
CA ILE A 37 6.37 26.39 -12.61
C ILE A 37 5.76 26.64 -11.23
N GLN A 38 5.26 27.84 -10.96
CA GLN A 38 4.59 28.17 -9.70
C GLN A 38 3.37 27.26 -9.45
N ASN A 39 2.52 27.06 -10.47
CA ASN A 39 1.38 26.16 -10.41
C ASN A 39 1.78 24.72 -10.04
N LYS A 40 2.82 24.18 -10.69
CA LYS A 40 3.37 22.85 -10.38
C LYS A 40 3.80 22.75 -8.92
N TYR A 41 4.57 23.72 -8.41
CA TYR A 41 5.10 23.67 -7.05
C TYR A 41 4.04 23.92 -5.98
N ALA A 42 3.01 24.71 -6.27
CA ALA A 42 1.87 24.88 -5.39
C ALA A 42 1.12 23.55 -5.18
N LEU A 43 0.84 22.81 -6.25
CA LEU A 43 0.22 21.48 -6.17
C LEU A 43 1.14 20.43 -5.51
N LEU A 44 2.45 20.49 -5.76
CA LEU A 44 3.42 19.63 -5.06
C LEU A 44 3.44 19.90 -3.55
N SER A 45 3.35 21.17 -3.14
CA SER A 45 3.30 21.55 -1.72
C SER A 45 2.05 20.96 -1.06
N LEU A 46 0.88 21.12 -1.67
CA LEU A 46 -0.38 20.54 -1.16
C LEU A 46 -0.30 19.01 -1.06
N ARG A 47 0.22 18.34 -2.10
CA ARG A 47 0.48 16.90 -2.07
C ARG A 47 1.37 16.50 -0.89
N ASN A 48 2.47 17.21 -0.68
CA ASN A 48 3.43 16.89 0.38
C ASN A 48 2.81 17.09 1.76
N GLN A 49 1.99 18.14 1.95
CA GLN A 49 1.24 18.36 3.19
C GLN A 49 0.28 17.20 3.48
N LEU A 50 -0.50 16.75 2.48
CA LEU A 50 -1.35 15.57 2.61
C LEU A 50 -0.54 14.32 2.95
N PHE A 51 0.56 14.05 2.24
CA PHE A 51 1.39 12.88 2.46
C PHE A 51 2.00 12.85 3.87
N LEU A 52 2.51 13.98 4.35
CA LEU A 52 3.07 14.08 5.70
C LEU A 52 1.99 13.84 6.76
N ARG A 53 0.82 14.47 6.62
CA ARG A 53 -0.31 14.27 7.54
C ARG A 53 -0.78 12.81 7.55
N VAL A 54 -0.95 12.16 6.40
CA VAL A 54 -1.29 10.72 6.35
C VAL A 54 -0.22 9.87 7.04
N ARG A 55 1.06 10.18 6.83
CA ARG A 55 2.16 9.45 7.46
C ARG A 55 2.20 9.66 8.98
N GLU A 56 1.94 10.86 9.47
CA GLU A 56 1.82 11.16 10.90
C GLU A 56 0.59 10.49 11.50
N ASN A 57 -0.54 10.52 10.81
CA ASN A 57 -1.79 9.84 11.20
C ASN A 57 -1.63 8.30 11.23
N SER A 58 -0.78 7.73 10.37
CA SER A 58 -0.48 6.29 10.45
C SER A 58 0.27 5.92 11.74
N LYS A 59 0.98 6.89 12.34
CA LYS A 59 1.73 6.73 13.59
C LYS A 59 0.90 7.12 14.82
N ILE A 60 0.09 8.16 14.74
CA ILE A 60 -0.74 8.66 15.83
C ILE A 60 -2.15 8.47 15.32
N ARG A 61 -2.97 7.56 15.85
CA ARG A 61 -4.32 7.27 15.33
C ARG A 61 -5.36 7.87 16.27
N GLN A 62 -5.71 9.15 16.07
CA GLN A 62 -6.61 9.92 16.94
C GLN A 62 -7.89 10.36 16.21
N GLU A 63 -8.96 10.56 16.97
CA GLU A 63 -10.19 11.22 16.51
C GLU A 63 -9.87 12.64 15.98
N GLY A 64 -10.40 12.99 14.80
CA GLY A 64 -10.21 14.32 14.17
C GLY A 64 -9.25 14.36 12.97
N GLN A 65 -8.55 13.29 12.64
CA GLN A 65 -7.51 13.30 11.60
C GLN A 65 -7.99 13.41 10.14
N LEU A 66 -9.20 12.92 9.87
CA LEU A 66 -9.84 13.09 8.58
C LEU A 66 -10.20 14.57 8.32
N HIS A 67 -10.46 15.34 9.37
CA HIS A 67 -10.74 16.77 9.26
C HIS A 67 -9.53 17.52 8.72
N ASP A 68 -8.34 17.29 9.28
CA ASP A 68 -7.11 17.95 8.84
C ASP A 68 -6.75 17.65 7.39
N LEU A 69 -7.01 16.42 6.93
CA LEU A 69 -6.83 16.07 5.52
C LEU A 69 -7.87 16.75 4.63
N ALA A 70 -9.12 16.80 5.08
CA ALA A 70 -10.20 17.48 4.37
C ALA A 70 -9.92 18.98 4.22
N GLU A 71 -9.30 19.63 5.21
CA GLU A 71 -8.89 21.04 5.11
C GLU A 71 -7.87 21.29 3.99
N VAL A 72 -6.87 20.41 3.80
CA VAL A 72 -5.93 20.55 2.66
C VAL A 72 -6.69 20.41 1.34
N MET A 73 -7.62 19.47 1.27
CA MET A 73 -8.40 19.21 0.06
C MET A 73 -9.23 20.42 -0.37
N LYS A 74 -9.65 21.31 0.54
CA LYS A 74 -10.39 22.55 0.22
C LYS A 74 -9.58 23.57 -0.60
N ALA A 75 -8.27 23.40 -0.74
CA ALA A 75 -7.45 24.31 -1.52
C ALA A 75 -7.98 24.45 -2.97
N PRO A 76 -8.11 25.68 -3.52
CA PRO A 76 -8.72 25.88 -4.85
C PRO A 76 -8.09 25.05 -5.97
N LEU A 77 -6.76 24.88 -5.95
CA LEU A 77 -6.01 24.09 -6.94
C LEU A 77 -6.37 22.59 -6.91
N LEU A 78 -6.92 22.07 -5.80
CA LEU A 78 -7.38 20.70 -5.67
C LEU A 78 -8.87 20.53 -6.00
N GLN A 79 -9.61 21.62 -6.23
CA GLN A 79 -11.03 21.55 -6.57
C GLN A 79 -11.28 21.37 -8.07
N ASN A 80 -10.32 21.74 -8.92
CA ASN A 80 -10.52 21.76 -10.35
C ASN A 80 -9.25 21.32 -11.10
N ILE A 81 -9.32 20.17 -11.80
CA ILE A 81 -8.19 19.61 -12.56
C ILE A 81 -7.75 20.50 -13.73
N GLN A 82 -8.63 21.32 -14.30
CA GLN A 82 -8.25 22.28 -15.35
C GLN A 82 -7.27 23.35 -14.85
N GLN A 83 -7.15 23.54 -13.53
CA GLN A 83 -6.11 24.39 -12.93
C GLN A 83 -4.74 23.71 -12.84
N ALA A 84 -4.61 22.42 -13.17
CA ALA A 84 -3.34 21.72 -13.22
C ALA A 84 -2.70 21.88 -14.62
N LEU A 85 -1.78 22.84 -14.74
CA LEU A 85 -1.34 23.37 -16.04
C LEU A 85 -0.18 22.61 -16.71
N SER A 86 0.34 21.57 -16.05
CA SER A 86 1.49 20.80 -16.52
C SER A 86 1.33 19.32 -16.21
N PHE A 87 2.16 18.50 -16.86
CA PHE A 87 2.26 17.07 -16.57
C PHE A 87 2.39 16.80 -15.06
N ASP A 88 3.35 17.46 -14.41
CA ASP A 88 3.58 17.31 -12.97
C ASP A 88 2.42 17.81 -12.11
N ALA A 89 1.81 18.94 -12.50
CA ALA A 89 0.64 19.47 -11.80
C ALA A 89 -0.52 18.45 -11.84
N CYS A 90 -0.79 17.83 -13.00
CA CYS A 90 -1.82 16.79 -13.12
C CYS A 90 -1.50 15.59 -12.23
N LEU A 91 -0.24 15.12 -12.24
CA LEU A 91 0.16 13.99 -11.38
C LEU A 91 -0.04 14.31 -9.89
N ASN A 92 0.37 15.51 -9.46
CA ASN A 92 0.22 15.91 -8.05
C ASN A 92 -1.26 16.07 -7.67
N PHE A 93 -2.10 16.60 -8.55
CA PHE A 93 -3.54 16.71 -8.32
C PHE A 93 -4.16 15.32 -8.08
N HIS A 94 -4.01 14.40 -9.05
CA HIS A 94 -4.61 13.08 -8.94
C HIS A 94 -4.02 12.28 -7.77
N PHE A 95 -2.72 12.41 -7.50
CA PHE A 95 -2.12 11.73 -6.34
C PHE A 95 -2.70 12.23 -5.01
N SER A 96 -2.96 13.53 -4.89
CA SER A 96 -3.53 14.14 -3.68
C SER A 96 -4.93 13.58 -3.40
N HIS A 97 -5.77 13.53 -4.45
CA HIS A 97 -7.10 12.93 -4.37
C HIS A 97 -7.06 11.42 -4.10
N ALA A 98 -6.17 10.68 -4.79
CA ALA A 98 -6.02 9.24 -4.56
C ALA A 98 -5.66 8.93 -3.11
N LEU A 99 -4.70 9.66 -2.54
CA LEU A 99 -4.26 9.51 -1.16
C LEU A 99 -5.38 9.84 -0.15
N PHE A 100 -6.14 10.90 -0.41
CA PHE A 100 -7.28 11.28 0.42
C PHE A 100 -8.35 10.17 0.42
N HIS A 101 -8.75 9.69 -0.76
CA HIS A 101 -9.73 8.62 -0.89
C HIS A 101 -9.25 7.29 -0.29
N GLN A 102 -7.96 6.94 -0.45
CA GLN A 102 -7.38 5.76 0.20
C GLN A 102 -7.48 5.85 1.72
N THR A 103 -7.26 7.03 2.31
CA THR A 103 -7.37 7.21 3.77
C THR A 103 -8.81 6.96 4.26
N LYS A 104 -9.81 7.26 3.43
CA LYS A 104 -11.23 6.97 3.69
C LYS A 104 -11.67 5.57 3.28
N TRP A 105 -10.76 4.76 2.73
CA TRP A 105 -11.06 3.46 2.11
C TRP A 105 -12.05 3.54 0.93
N GLU A 106 -12.10 4.67 0.25
CA GLU A 106 -12.89 4.90 -0.96
C GLU A 106 -12.09 4.40 -2.17
N LEU A 107 -11.89 3.08 -2.22
CA LEU A 107 -10.95 2.43 -3.14
C LEU A 107 -11.30 2.63 -4.62
N LYS A 108 -12.59 2.69 -4.98
CA LYS A 108 -13.05 3.00 -6.35
C LYS A 108 -12.61 4.39 -6.81
N GLN A 109 -12.77 5.39 -5.94
CA GLN A 109 -12.36 6.77 -6.22
C GLN A 109 -10.83 6.87 -6.28
N ALA A 110 -10.13 6.21 -5.34
CA ALA A 110 -8.67 6.12 -5.39
C ALA A 110 -8.17 5.48 -6.70
N LEU A 111 -8.81 4.40 -7.14
CA LEU A 111 -8.51 3.71 -8.38
C LEU A 111 -8.68 4.64 -9.58
N TYR A 112 -9.79 5.38 -9.66
CA TYR A 112 -10.01 6.37 -10.72
C TYR A 112 -8.85 7.36 -10.82
N HIS A 113 -8.41 7.94 -9.70
CA HIS A 113 -7.30 8.90 -9.74
C HIS A 113 -5.96 8.26 -10.12
N HIS A 114 -5.68 7.02 -9.70
CA HIS A 114 -4.49 6.29 -10.12
C HIS A 114 -4.54 5.88 -11.60
N GLU A 115 -5.71 5.58 -12.13
CA GLU A 115 -5.92 5.35 -13.56
C GLU A 115 -5.61 6.62 -14.36
N GLN A 116 -6.11 7.79 -13.92
CA GLN A 116 -5.79 9.06 -14.59
C GLN A 116 -4.29 9.37 -14.58
N ILE A 117 -3.58 9.03 -13.49
CA ILE A 117 -2.11 9.08 -13.44
C ILE A 117 -1.50 8.17 -14.50
N TYR A 118 -1.94 6.91 -14.58
CA TYR A 118 -1.44 5.93 -15.56
C TYR A 118 -1.67 6.40 -17.00
N LEU A 119 -2.87 6.89 -17.33
CA LEU A 119 -3.21 7.45 -18.64
C LEU A 119 -2.37 8.70 -18.96
N LYS A 120 -2.06 9.53 -17.96
CA LYS A 120 -1.18 10.70 -18.14
C LYS A 120 0.24 10.27 -18.48
N TRP A 121 0.77 9.22 -17.85
CA TRP A 121 2.05 8.62 -18.23
C TRP A 121 2.02 8.02 -19.64
N LYS A 122 0.95 7.28 -19.98
CA LYS A 122 0.78 6.63 -21.30
C LYS A 122 0.75 7.65 -22.45
N SER A 123 0.08 8.79 -22.25
CA SER A 123 0.04 9.90 -23.21
C SER A 123 1.33 10.73 -23.29
N ASN A 124 2.31 10.48 -22.42
CA ASN A 124 3.58 11.21 -22.39
C ASN A 124 4.80 10.26 -22.26
N PRO A 125 5.05 9.39 -23.25
CA PRO A 125 6.10 8.35 -23.19
C PRO A 125 7.51 8.91 -23.00
N GLN A 126 7.76 10.15 -23.41
CA GLN A 126 9.04 10.82 -23.17
C GLN A 126 9.39 10.87 -21.67
N PHE A 127 8.40 11.09 -20.80
CA PHE A 127 8.66 11.14 -19.35
C PHE A 127 8.89 9.77 -18.75
N GLN A 128 8.31 8.70 -19.30
CA GLN A 128 8.53 7.33 -18.81
C GLN A 128 10.01 6.96 -18.85
N LYS A 129 10.71 7.35 -19.92
CA LYS A 129 12.16 7.12 -20.04
C LYS A 129 12.96 7.97 -19.04
N TYR A 130 12.70 9.28 -18.95
CA TYR A 130 13.50 10.17 -18.10
C TYR A 130 13.20 10.02 -16.59
N ARG A 131 12.05 9.45 -16.24
CA ARG A 131 11.56 9.32 -14.86
C ARG A 131 11.03 7.92 -14.59
N ALA A 132 11.81 6.93 -14.97
CA ALA A 132 11.41 5.53 -14.92
C ALA A 132 10.98 5.08 -13.51
N THR A 133 11.68 5.52 -12.46
CA THR A 133 11.33 5.22 -11.06
C THR A 133 9.94 5.76 -10.66
N ASP A 134 9.63 7.02 -10.99
CA ASP A 134 8.33 7.63 -10.68
C ASP A 134 7.19 6.92 -11.42
N TYR A 135 7.45 6.53 -12.67
CA TYR A 135 6.51 5.78 -13.48
C TYR A 135 6.24 4.39 -12.89
N ARG A 136 7.28 3.63 -12.53
CA ARG A 136 7.17 2.32 -11.88
C ARG A 136 6.43 2.41 -10.54
N ASN A 137 6.71 3.42 -9.73
CA ASN A 137 5.97 3.65 -8.48
C ASN A 137 4.49 3.94 -8.72
N SER A 138 4.17 4.72 -9.75
CA SER A 138 2.79 5.00 -10.13
C SER A 138 2.05 3.73 -10.58
N LEU A 139 2.71 2.88 -11.38
CA LEU A 139 2.19 1.58 -11.81
C LEU A 139 1.96 0.64 -10.62
N ASN A 140 2.90 0.53 -9.69
CA ASN A 140 2.76 -0.31 -8.50
C ASN A 140 1.52 0.07 -7.67
N ASN A 141 1.29 1.38 -7.48
CA ASN A 141 0.11 1.85 -6.76
C ASN A 141 -1.20 1.56 -7.51
N TYR A 142 -1.19 1.74 -8.84
CA TYR A 142 -2.33 1.43 -9.68
C TYR A 142 -2.65 -0.07 -9.69
N LEU A 143 -1.64 -0.93 -9.85
CA LEU A 143 -1.76 -2.39 -9.79
C LEU A 143 -2.37 -2.87 -8.47
N GLY A 144 -1.92 -2.30 -7.34
CA GLY A 144 -2.49 -2.64 -6.03
C GLY A 144 -3.99 -2.36 -5.95
N LEU A 145 -4.45 -1.23 -6.48
CA LEU A 145 -5.86 -0.86 -6.50
C LEU A 145 -6.67 -1.64 -7.55
N CYS A 146 -6.11 -1.90 -8.73
CA CYS A 146 -6.76 -2.78 -9.72
C CYS A 146 -7.03 -4.15 -9.12
N ASN A 147 -6.07 -4.68 -8.34
CA ASN A 147 -6.26 -5.95 -7.67
C ASN A 147 -7.33 -5.88 -6.58
N ALA A 148 -7.29 -4.86 -5.72
CA ALA A 148 -8.26 -4.68 -4.64
C ALA A 148 -9.70 -4.46 -5.13
N GLU A 149 -9.89 -3.79 -6.28
CA GLU A 149 -11.20 -3.53 -6.91
C GLU A 149 -11.54 -4.52 -8.04
N HIS A 150 -10.83 -5.65 -8.12
CA HIS A 150 -11.08 -6.76 -9.03
C HIS A 150 -11.07 -6.36 -10.52
N GLN A 151 -10.35 -5.30 -10.88
CA GLN A 151 -10.16 -4.83 -12.26
C GLN A 151 -9.03 -5.62 -12.96
N PHE A 152 -9.26 -6.91 -13.18
CA PHE A 152 -8.21 -7.84 -13.62
C PHE A 152 -7.68 -7.59 -15.03
N GLU A 153 -8.47 -7.02 -15.93
CA GLU A 153 -8.02 -6.64 -17.28
C GLU A 153 -7.01 -5.47 -17.21
N HIS A 154 -7.36 -4.42 -16.47
CA HIS A 154 -6.49 -3.28 -16.21
C HIS A 154 -5.23 -3.69 -15.45
N PHE A 155 -5.34 -4.63 -14.51
CA PHE A 155 -4.20 -5.22 -13.81
C PHE A 155 -3.24 -5.90 -14.79
N ALA A 156 -3.74 -6.72 -15.71
CA ALA A 156 -2.90 -7.41 -16.68
C ALA A 156 -2.16 -6.43 -17.62
N GLU A 157 -2.83 -5.38 -18.10
CA GLU A 157 -2.19 -4.33 -18.91
C GLU A 157 -1.09 -3.62 -18.12
N ALA A 158 -1.39 -3.16 -16.90
CA ALA A 158 -0.43 -2.44 -16.07
C ALA A 158 0.77 -3.30 -15.65
N LEU A 159 0.58 -4.61 -15.47
CA LEU A 159 1.65 -5.54 -15.13
C LEU A 159 2.64 -5.69 -16.30
N ILE A 160 2.14 -5.79 -17.53
CA ILE A 160 2.98 -5.81 -18.73
C ILE A 160 3.80 -4.51 -18.81
N ALA A 161 3.19 -3.36 -18.51
CA ALA A 161 3.86 -2.07 -18.51
C ALA A 161 4.94 -1.94 -17.42
N LEU A 162 4.75 -2.58 -16.26
CA LEU A 162 5.74 -2.59 -15.17
C LEU A 162 6.98 -3.43 -15.51
N GLU A 163 6.80 -4.54 -16.23
CA GLU A 163 7.86 -5.51 -16.49
C GLU A 163 8.58 -5.33 -17.82
N LYS A 164 7.98 -4.58 -18.76
CA LYS A 164 8.59 -4.27 -20.05
C LYS A 164 8.95 -2.79 -20.29
N PRO A 165 9.31 -1.96 -19.28
CA PRO A 165 9.79 -0.62 -19.55
C PRO A 165 11.24 -0.67 -20.08
N PRO A 166 11.74 0.40 -20.70
CA PRO A 166 13.17 0.53 -20.96
C PRO A 166 13.91 0.63 -19.62
N PHE A 167 14.55 -0.46 -19.18
CA PHE A 167 15.43 -0.45 -18.02
C PHE A 167 16.74 0.25 -18.33
N GLN A 168 17.15 1.19 -17.49
CA GLN A 168 18.43 1.90 -17.65
C GLN A 168 19.59 1.17 -16.97
N SER A 169 19.29 0.21 -16.10
CA SER A 169 20.29 -0.61 -15.41
C SER A 169 19.71 -1.97 -15.00
N LYS A 170 20.60 -2.92 -14.68
CA LYS A 170 20.22 -4.22 -14.09
C LYS A 170 19.49 -4.07 -12.74
N ASP A 171 19.73 -2.96 -12.05
CA ASP A 171 19.12 -2.68 -10.75
C ASP A 171 17.64 -2.35 -10.90
N GLU A 172 17.31 -1.54 -11.90
CA GLU A 172 15.92 -1.21 -12.22
C GLU A 172 15.15 -2.44 -12.69
N GLU A 173 15.80 -3.32 -13.45
CA GLU A 173 15.21 -4.60 -13.88
C GLU A 173 14.92 -5.51 -12.67
N ALA A 174 15.87 -5.63 -11.74
CA ALA A 174 15.69 -6.43 -10.53
C ALA A 174 14.57 -5.86 -9.63
N GLU A 175 14.49 -4.53 -9.49
CA GLU A 175 13.42 -3.87 -8.74
C GLU A 175 12.05 -4.12 -9.38
N ALA A 176 11.94 -3.98 -10.70
CA ALA A 176 10.71 -4.24 -11.43
C ALA A 176 10.28 -5.71 -11.33
N ARG A 177 11.22 -6.64 -11.48
CA ARG A 177 10.97 -8.09 -11.30
C ARG A 177 10.44 -8.40 -9.90
N GLN A 178 11.08 -7.86 -8.86
CA GLN A 178 10.66 -8.04 -7.48
C GLN A 178 9.25 -7.46 -7.23
N ASN A 179 8.97 -6.27 -7.75
CA ASN A 179 7.64 -5.66 -7.64
C ASN A 179 6.60 -6.48 -8.40
N GLY A 180 6.92 -6.95 -9.62
CA GLY A 180 6.10 -7.86 -10.42
C GLY A 180 5.79 -9.17 -9.70
N LEU A 181 6.77 -9.75 -9.00
CA LEU A 181 6.57 -10.95 -8.19
C LEU A 181 5.61 -10.68 -7.01
N PHE A 182 5.79 -9.54 -6.31
CA PHE A 182 4.93 -9.17 -5.19
C PHE A 182 3.47 -8.93 -5.62
N VAL A 183 3.24 -8.19 -6.70
CA VAL A 183 1.86 -7.92 -7.16
C VAL A 183 1.19 -9.19 -7.69
N ARG A 184 1.94 -10.13 -8.30
CA ARG A 184 1.40 -11.45 -8.67
C ARG A 184 0.98 -12.26 -7.45
N LEU A 185 1.79 -12.27 -6.39
CA LEU A 185 1.42 -12.96 -5.14
C LEU A 185 0.08 -12.44 -4.62
N GLN A 186 -0.07 -11.12 -4.51
CA GLN A 186 -1.32 -10.49 -4.07
C GLN A 186 -2.48 -10.84 -5.01
N HIS A 187 -2.24 -10.83 -6.32
CA HIS A 187 -3.25 -11.16 -7.31
C HIS A 187 -3.75 -12.60 -7.19
N TRP A 188 -2.85 -13.57 -7.06
CA TRP A 188 -3.23 -14.97 -6.92
C TRP A 188 -3.95 -15.23 -5.59
N ILE A 189 -3.55 -14.59 -4.51
CA ILE A 189 -4.26 -14.65 -3.23
C ILE A 189 -5.68 -14.07 -3.38
N THR A 190 -5.84 -12.89 -3.98
CA THR A 190 -7.16 -12.27 -4.21
C THR A 190 -8.07 -13.13 -5.08
N LYS A 191 -7.52 -13.84 -6.07
CA LYS A 191 -8.29 -14.76 -6.93
C LYS A 191 -8.43 -16.17 -6.36
N CYS A 192 -7.98 -16.42 -5.12
CA CYS A 192 -7.91 -17.74 -4.50
C CYS A 192 -7.25 -18.80 -5.40
N LYS A 193 -6.22 -18.42 -6.17
CA LYS A 193 -5.40 -19.32 -6.99
C LYS A 193 -4.18 -19.76 -6.19
N TRP A 194 -4.42 -20.62 -5.20
CA TRP A 194 -3.43 -20.98 -4.18
C TRP A 194 -2.20 -21.67 -4.76
N GLU A 195 -2.37 -22.55 -5.74
CA GLU A 195 -1.27 -23.26 -6.38
C GLU A 195 -0.32 -22.29 -7.10
N ASP A 196 -0.86 -21.23 -7.72
CA ASP A 196 -0.06 -20.21 -8.39
C ASP A 196 0.58 -19.24 -7.39
N ALA A 197 -0.09 -18.96 -6.26
CA ALA A 197 0.50 -18.20 -5.15
C ALA A 197 1.69 -18.95 -4.51
N ILE A 198 1.60 -20.27 -4.34
CA ILE A 198 2.69 -21.11 -3.80
C ILE A 198 3.90 -21.11 -4.75
N LYS A 199 3.69 -21.20 -6.07
CA LYS A 199 4.79 -21.10 -7.06
C LYS A 199 5.55 -19.77 -6.97
N VAL A 200 4.88 -18.69 -6.56
CA VAL A 200 5.53 -17.39 -6.33
C VAL A 200 6.48 -17.46 -5.15
N GLU A 201 6.13 -18.20 -4.09
CA GLU A 201 7.04 -18.45 -2.96
C GLU A 201 8.29 -19.21 -3.41
N ASP A 202 8.14 -20.29 -4.18
CA ASP A 202 9.27 -21.06 -4.72
C ASP A 202 10.20 -20.18 -5.55
N THR A 203 9.61 -19.32 -6.38
CA THR A 203 10.35 -18.37 -7.22
C THR A 203 11.08 -17.36 -6.35
N PHE A 204 10.42 -16.81 -5.33
CA PHE A 204 11.02 -15.86 -4.39
C PHE A 204 12.21 -16.50 -3.65
N GLN A 205 12.08 -17.74 -3.17
CA GLN A 205 13.17 -18.45 -2.49
C GLN A 205 14.36 -18.70 -3.43
N LYS A 206 14.12 -19.14 -4.67
CA LYS A 206 15.17 -19.37 -5.69
C LYS A 206 15.90 -18.08 -6.08
N GLU A 207 15.14 -16.99 -6.25
CA GLU A 207 15.68 -15.70 -6.65
C GLU A 207 16.19 -14.85 -5.47
N GLN A 208 16.08 -15.33 -4.22
CA GLN A 208 16.44 -14.56 -3.03
C GLN A 208 17.91 -14.11 -3.02
N THR A 209 18.83 -14.87 -3.61
CA THR A 209 20.25 -14.48 -3.70
C THR A 209 20.50 -13.36 -4.71
N LEU A 210 19.71 -13.30 -5.77
CA LEU A 210 19.75 -12.28 -6.83
C LEU A 210 18.98 -11.02 -6.43
N ILE A 211 17.78 -11.19 -5.87
CA ILE A 211 16.88 -10.13 -5.38
C ILE A 211 17.38 -9.56 -4.05
N GLY A 212 17.92 -10.41 -3.17
CA GLY A 212 18.13 -10.12 -1.75
C GLY A 212 19.16 -9.04 -1.44
N LYS A 213 20.09 -8.74 -2.34
CA LYS A 213 21.03 -7.61 -2.14
C LYS A 213 20.35 -6.23 -2.26
N LYS A 214 19.16 -6.14 -2.86
CA LYS A 214 18.44 -4.87 -3.11
C LYS A 214 17.00 -4.85 -2.60
N LEU A 215 16.54 -5.97 -2.03
CA LEU A 215 15.25 -6.05 -1.38
C LEU A 215 15.23 -5.13 -0.16
N THR A 216 14.43 -4.06 -0.21
CA THR A 216 14.26 -3.18 0.95
C THR A 216 13.65 -3.96 2.11
N THR A 217 14.03 -3.62 3.34
CA THR A 217 13.48 -4.25 4.55
C THR A 217 11.96 -4.24 4.54
N SER A 218 11.36 -3.11 4.17
CA SER A 218 9.90 -2.96 4.08
C SER A 218 9.25 -3.93 3.07
N ARG A 219 9.90 -4.18 1.92
CA ARG A 219 9.39 -5.15 0.95
C ARG A 219 9.57 -6.58 1.44
N ARG A 220 10.70 -6.91 2.07
CA ARG A 220 10.92 -8.23 2.68
C ARG A 220 9.84 -8.53 3.72
N MET A 221 9.56 -7.57 4.61
CA MET A 221 8.48 -7.69 5.59
C MET A 221 7.12 -7.94 4.92
N ALA A 222 6.80 -7.25 3.81
CA ALA A 222 5.55 -7.46 3.09
C ALA A 222 5.45 -8.86 2.46
N PHE A 223 6.54 -9.39 1.90
CA PHE A 223 6.61 -10.76 1.41
C PHE A 223 6.42 -11.76 2.56
N SER A 224 7.20 -11.65 3.64
CA SER A 224 7.10 -12.56 4.79
C SER A 224 5.69 -12.57 5.38
N MET A 225 5.04 -11.41 5.47
CA MET A 225 3.63 -11.32 5.88
C MET A 225 2.69 -12.07 4.94
N SER A 226 2.84 -11.86 3.63
CA SER A 226 1.96 -12.45 2.60
C SER A 226 2.14 -13.96 2.48
N PHE A 227 3.38 -14.46 2.57
CA PHE A 227 3.65 -15.90 2.60
C PHE A 227 3.16 -16.53 3.90
N SER A 228 3.32 -15.87 5.03
CA SER A 228 2.78 -16.36 6.30
C SER A 228 1.25 -16.50 6.27
N TRP A 229 0.55 -15.52 5.67
CA TRP A 229 -0.88 -15.63 5.38
C TRP A 229 -1.21 -16.78 4.43
N LEU A 230 -0.51 -16.89 3.30
CA LEU A 230 -0.73 -17.94 2.31
C LEU A 230 -0.59 -19.33 2.95
N CYS A 231 0.51 -19.56 3.68
CA CYS A 231 0.76 -20.81 4.39
C CYS A 231 -0.38 -21.14 5.37
N LEU A 232 -0.85 -20.17 6.17
CA LEU A 232 -1.98 -20.39 7.07
C LEU A 232 -3.27 -20.74 6.31
N ILE A 233 -3.55 -20.05 5.20
CA ILE A 233 -4.75 -20.29 4.37
C ILE A 233 -4.77 -21.72 3.85
N VAL A 234 -3.63 -22.22 3.35
CA VAL A 234 -3.52 -23.57 2.76
C VAL A 234 -3.28 -24.67 3.80
N GLY A 235 -3.15 -24.31 5.08
CA GLY A 235 -2.95 -25.25 6.19
C GLY A 235 -1.50 -25.65 6.46
N ASP A 236 -0.52 -25.00 5.82
CA ASP A 236 0.90 -25.16 6.10
C ASP A 236 1.30 -24.33 7.33
N LEU A 237 1.08 -24.89 8.52
CA LEU A 237 1.36 -24.18 9.78
C LEU A 237 2.86 -23.98 10.04
N GLU A 238 3.72 -24.89 9.56
CA GLU A 238 5.18 -24.77 9.70
C GLU A 238 5.73 -23.61 8.86
N GLY A 239 5.30 -23.53 7.59
CA GLY A 239 5.61 -22.39 6.72
C GLY A 239 5.08 -21.07 7.29
N ALA A 240 3.87 -21.08 7.85
CA ALA A 240 3.28 -19.89 8.48
C ALA A 240 4.15 -19.37 9.63
N ILE A 241 4.63 -20.26 10.52
CA ILE A 241 5.57 -19.90 11.61
C ILE A 241 6.85 -19.33 11.02
N LYS A 242 7.50 -20.07 10.09
CA LYS A 242 8.79 -19.70 9.51
C LYS A 242 8.78 -18.27 8.97
N TRP A 243 7.76 -17.95 8.16
CA TRP A 243 7.63 -16.61 7.58
C TRP A 243 7.26 -15.53 8.60
N ASN A 244 6.44 -15.85 9.60
CA ASN A 244 6.10 -14.90 10.66
C ASN A 244 7.32 -14.61 11.56
N GLU A 245 8.15 -15.61 11.84
CA GLU A 245 9.39 -15.44 12.59
C GLU A 245 10.42 -14.63 11.81
N ASP A 246 10.54 -14.85 10.49
CA ASP A 246 11.35 -13.99 9.61
C ASP A 246 10.89 -12.53 9.67
N LEU A 247 9.58 -12.29 9.64
CA LEU A 247 8.98 -10.95 9.80
C LEU A 247 9.32 -10.32 11.16
N LEU A 248 9.22 -11.07 12.25
CA LEU A 248 9.56 -10.61 13.59
C LEU A 248 11.06 -10.35 13.77
N ALA A 249 11.91 -11.14 13.11
CA ALA A 249 13.37 -11.02 13.16
C ALA A 249 13.89 -9.78 12.43
N LEU A 250 13.18 -9.29 11.41
CA LEU A 250 13.51 -8.05 10.68
C LEU A 250 13.32 -6.76 11.51
N GLY A 251 13.11 -6.90 12.82
CA GLY A 251 12.47 -5.93 13.70
C GLY A 251 13.15 -4.57 13.92
N THR A 252 12.33 -3.69 14.53
CA THR A 252 12.61 -2.38 15.16
C THR A 252 12.73 -1.13 14.28
N GLN A 253 12.75 -1.23 12.95
CA GLN A 253 12.71 -0.02 12.13
C GLN A 253 11.35 0.69 12.28
N ALA A 254 11.37 1.97 12.66
CA ALA A 254 10.19 2.80 12.95
C ALA A 254 9.19 2.96 11.79
N VAL A 255 9.50 2.44 10.59
CA VAL A 255 8.72 2.68 9.36
C VAL A 255 7.48 1.78 9.27
N ARG A 256 7.50 0.55 9.82
CA ARG A 256 6.41 -0.43 9.70
C ARG A 256 6.07 -1.12 11.03
N ILE A 257 5.82 -0.31 12.06
CA ILE A 257 5.44 -0.80 13.39
C ILE A 257 4.11 -1.58 13.34
N ASP A 258 3.20 -1.19 12.43
CA ASP A 258 1.94 -1.86 12.11
C ASP A 258 2.14 -3.34 11.75
N LEU A 259 3.07 -3.64 10.84
CA LEU A 259 3.37 -5.02 10.41
C LEU A 259 3.89 -5.86 11.58
N ARG A 260 4.79 -5.30 12.37
CA ARG A 260 5.35 -6.02 13.52
C ARG A 260 4.29 -6.32 14.58
N ARG A 261 3.43 -5.34 14.89
CA ARG A 261 2.35 -5.51 15.85
C ARG A 261 1.40 -6.61 15.40
N TYR A 262 0.98 -6.54 14.14
CA TYR A 262 0.15 -7.59 13.57
C TYR A 262 0.86 -8.95 13.55
N ALA A 263 2.17 -9.02 13.26
CA ALA A 263 2.94 -10.28 13.31
C ALA A 263 2.93 -10.94 14.71
N LEU A 264 2.95 -10.14 15.78
CA LEU A 264 2.83 -10.65 17.15
C LEU A 264 1.44 -11.22 17.42
N LEU A 265 0.39 -10.53 16.97
CA LEU A 265 -0.99 -11.02 17.05
C LEU A 265 -1.17 -12.29 16.20
N PHE A 266 -0.63 -12.29 15.00
CA PHE A 266 -0.71 -13.38 14.04
C PHE A 266 0.03 -14.62 14.53
N ALA A 267 1.14 -14.46 15.24
CA ALA A 267 1.82 -15.58 15.91
C ALA A 267 0.88 -16.33 16.85
N LEU A 268 0.04 -15.61 17.60
CA LEU A 268 -0.92 -16.24 18.51
C LEU A 268 -2.01 -17.00 17.75
N ILE A 269 -2.46 -16.47 16.62
CA ILE A 269 -3.42 -17.15 15.73
C ILE A 269 -2.80 -18.46 15.20
N ILE A 270 -1.58 -18.41 14.67
CA ILE A 270 -0.89 -19.62 14.16
C ILE A 270 -0.72 -20.68 15.26
N HIS A 271 -0.31 -20.27 16.46
CA HIS A 271 -0.13 -21.20 17.59
C HIS A 271 -1.44 -21.75 18.13
N PHE A 272 -2.52 -20.99 18.06
CA PHE A 272 -3.86 -21.50 18.34
C PHE A 272 -4.24 -22.60 17.33
N GLU A 273 -3.99 -22.38 16.03
CA GLU A 273 -4.25 -23.40 14.99
C GLU A 273 -3.45 -24.69 15.19
N LEU A 274 -2.22 -24.57 15.70
CA LEU A 274 -1.38 -25.72 16.04
C LEU A 274 -1.87 -26.51 17.27
N GLY A 275 -2.77 -25.95 18.08
CA GLY A 275 -3.14 -26.53 19.37
C GLY A 275 -2.01 -26.49 20.41
N ASN A 276 -0.96 -25.69 20.21
CA ASN A 276 0.17 -25.59 21.13
C ASN A 276 -0.10 -24.55 22.22
N VAL A 277 -0.88 -24.95 23.22
CA VAL A 277 -1.33 -24.07 24.32
C VAL A 277 -0.16 -23.56 25.17
N ASP A 278 0.89 -24.35 25.36
CA ASP A 278 2.05 -23.97 26.18
C ASP A 278 2.86 -22.82 25.56
N GLN A 279 3.06 -22.85 24.23
CA GLN A 279 3.74 -21.75 23.53
C GLN A 279 2.87 -20.49 23.46
N LEU A 280 1.54 -20.62 23.56
CA LEU A 280 0.62 -19.51 23.46
C LEU A 280 0.77 -18.52 24.62
N ASP A 281 0.98 -18.98 25.86
CA ASP A 281 1.19 -18.09 27.02
C ASP A 281 2.48 -17.26 26.89
N ASN A 282 3.58 -17.91 26.51
CA ASN A 282 4.87 -17.22 26.30
C ASN A 282 4.77 -16.12 25.24
N ARG A 283 4.15 -16.44 24.09
CA ARG A 283 3.95 -15.46 23.02
C ARG A 283 2.95 -14.39 23.39
N TYR A 284 1.90 -14.73 24.15
CA TYR A 284 0.92 -13.75 24.63
C TYR A 284 1.58 -12.69 25.50
N ARG A 285 2.43 -13.10 26.45
CA ARG A 285 3.19 -12.16 27.30
C ARG A 285 4.13 -11.28 26.47
N ALA A 286 4.75 -11.82 25.43
CA ALA A 286 5.60 -11.06 24.52
C ALA A 286 4.81 -10.02 23.72
N ALA A 287 3.65 -10.40 23.18
CA ALA A 287 2.73 -9.49 22.50
C ALA A 287 2.27 -8.37 23.46
N LEU A 288 1.76 -8.71 24.65
CA LEU A 288 1.27 -7.73 25.61
C LEU A 288 2.31 -6.68 26.00
N ARG A 289 3.58 -7.08 26.19
CA ARG A 289 4.67 -6.14 26.48
C ARG A 289 4.92 -5.17 25.33
N ALA A 290 4.84 -5.64 24.08
CA ALA A 290 5.01 -4.80 22.91
C ALA A 290 3.85 -3.80 22.76
N TYR A 291 2.61 -4.26 22.93
CA TYR A 291 1.41 -3.44 22.81
C TYR A 291 1.36 -2.31 23.87
N LYS A 292 1.72 -2.61 25.13
CA LYS A 292 1.78 -1.60 26.20
C LYS A 292 2.82 -0.51 25.97
N LYS A 293 3.90 -0.82 25.25
CA LYS A 293 4.99 0.14 24.99
C LYS A 293 4.59 1.19 23.94
N ASP A 294 3.71 0.82 23.02
CA ASP A 294 3.47 1.59 21.80
C ASP A 294 2.28 2.58 21.91
N GLU A 295 1.58 2.66 23.06
CA GLU A 295 0.46 3.60 23.37
C GLU A 295 -0.71 3.67 22.35
N LEU A 296 -0.71 2.83 21.31
CA LEU A 296 -1.55 2.95 20.11
C LEU A 296 -2.43 1.72 19.88
N GLU A 297 -3.07 1.21 20.93
CA GLU A 297 -3.81 -0.05 20.86
C GLU A 297 -5.18 0.12 20.19
N LEU A 298 -5.34 -0.40 18.97
CA LEU A 298 -6.61 -0.50 18.26
C LEU A 298 -7.57 -1.42 19.02
N GLN A 299 -8.86 -1.10 18.94
CA GLN A 299 -9.88 -1.85 19.66
C GLN A 299 -9.94 -3.31 19.19
N TYR A 300 -9.82 -3.58 17.89
CA TYR A 300 -9.87 -4.96 17.39
C TYR A 300 -8.68 -5.78 17.92
N GLU A 301 -7.48 -5.23 17.98
CA GLU A 301 -6.30 -5.94 18.48
C GLU A 301 -6.48 -6.30 19.96
N LYS A 302 -7.01 -5.37 20.77
CA LYS A 302 -7.37 -5.64 22.18
C LYS A 302 -8.39 -6.77 22.30
N MET A 303 -9.43 -6.74 21.47
CA MET A 303 -10.48 -7.77 21.48
C MET A 303 -9.91 -9.14 21.15
N VAL A 304 -9.06 -9.24 20.12
CA VAL A 304 -8.44 -10.49 19.69
C VAL A 304 -7.43 -10.99 20.73
N LEU A 305 -6.59 -10.12 21.30
CA LEU A 305 -5.68 -10.48 22.39
C LEU A 305 -6.44 -11.01 23.61
N LYS A 306 -7.51 -10.32 24.03
CA LYS A 306 -8.35 -10.74 25.15
C LYS A 306 -9.03 -12.08 24.88
N PHE A 307 -9.51 -12.29 23.65
CA PHE A 307 -10.08 -13.57 23.23
C PHE A 307 -9.05 -14.71 23.31
N LEU A 308 -7.87 -14.53 22.74
CA LEU A 308 -6.79 -15.53 22.77
C LEU A 308 -6.32 -15.85 24.20
N LEU A 309 -6.36 -14.87 25.12
CA LEU A 309 -6.11 -15.12 26.54
C LEU A 309 -7.21 -15.96 27.19
N LYS A 310 -8.49 -15.67 26.90
CA LYS A 310 -9.62 -16.47 27.43
C LYS A 310 -9.52 -17.92 26.98
N LEU A 311 -9.11 -18.15 25.73
CA LEU A 311 -8.99 -19.49 25.15
C LEU A 311 -8.01 -20.42 25.87
N GLN A 312 -6.95 -19.88 26.47
CA GLN A 312 -5.98 -20.69 27.24
C GLN A 312 -6.62 -21.39 28.46
N LYS A 313 -7.78 -20.92 28.92
CA LYS A 313 -8.40 -21.34 30.18
C LYS A 313 -9.70 -22.12 30.00
N VAL A 314 -10.14 -22.32 28.76
CA VAL A 314 -11.49 -22.81 28.46
C VAL A 314 -11.41 -24.20 27.80
N PRO A 315 -12.19 -25.19 28.28
CA PRO A 315 -12.28 -26.50 27.64
C PRO A 315 -12.79 -26.40 26.20
N VAL A 316 -12.28 -27.26 25.32
CA VAL A 316 -12.75 -27.38 23.94
C VAL A 316 -14.23 -27.84 23.94
N GLY A 317 -15.11 -27.18 23.17
CA GLY A 317 -16.53 -27.54 23.10
C GLY A 317 -17.46 -26.33 22.93
N GLU A 318 -18.66 -26.38 23.53
CA GLU A 318 -19.68 -25.33 23.44
C GLU A 318 -19.19 -23.95 23.93
N MET A 319 -18.32 -23.93 24.93
CA MET A 319 -17.72 -22.69 25.44
C MET A 319 -16.78 -22.02 24.44
N LEU A 320 -16.08 -22.80 23.60
CA LEU A 320 -15.27 -22.24 22.52
C LEU A 320 -16.15 -21.57 21.46
N GLN A 321 -17.25 -22.23 21.09
CA GLN A 321 -18.19 -21.70 20.10
C GLN A 321 -18.83 -20.39 20.57
N SER A 322 -19.23 -20.28 21.84
CA SER A 322 -19.80 -19.05 22.37
C SER A 322 -18.79 -17.89 22.37
N LEU A 323 -17.53 -18.14 22.72
CA LEU A 323 -16.46 -17.14 22.65
C LEU A 323 -16.17 -16.68 21.22
N LEU A 324 -16.19 -17.59 20.25
CA LEU A 324 -16.01 -17.26 18.83
C LEU A 324 -17.16 -16.39 18.30
N LEU A 325 -18.40 -16.68 18.70
CA LEU A 325 -19.56 -15.86 18.36
C LEU A 325 -19.50 -14.47 19.02
N GLU A 326 -19.08 -14.40 20.29
CA GLU A 326 -18.81 -13.13 20.99
C GLU A 326 -17.78 -12.30 20.22
N LEU A 327 -16.63 -12.90 19.85
CA LEU A 327 -15.59 -12.22 19.10
C LEU A 327 -16.09 -11.74 17.73
N ARG A 328 -16.81 -12.58 16.98
CA ARG A 328 -17.40 -12.21 15.68
C ARG A 328 -18.33 -11.00 15.81
N GLY A 329 -19.20 -11.00 16.83
CA GLY A 329 -20.11 -9.88 17.09
C GLY A 329 -19.36 -8.59 17.42
N ASN A 330 -18.36 -8.68 18.31
CA ASN A 330 -17.53 -7.54 18.69
C ASN A 330 -16.76 -6.94 17.49
N LEU A 331 -16.13 -7.78 16.67
CA LEU A 331 -15.40 -7.33 15.49
C LEU A 331 -16.35 -6.71 14.45
N SER A 332 -17.54 -7.29 14.26
CA SER A 332 -18.55 -6.72 13.35
C SER A 332 -19.00 -5.32 13.78
N GLY A 333 -19.03 -5.05 15.09
CA GLY A 333 -19.31 -3.72 15.63
C GLY A 333 -18.28 -2.65 15.26
N LEU A 334 -17.06 -3.04 14.89
CA LEU A 334 -15.97 -2.14 14.50
C LEU A 334 -15.95 -1.81 13.00
N LEU A 335 -16.79 -2.46 12.17
CA LEU A 335 -16.81 -2.24 10.71
C LEU A 335 -17.15 -0.80 10.31
N ASN A 336 -17.87 -0.08 11.16
CA ASN A 336 -18.25 1.32 10.94
C ASN A 336 -17.16 2.32 11.33
N LEU A 337 -16.07 1.86 11.96
CA LEU A 337 -14.94 2.69 12.38
C LEU A 337 -13.81 2.52 11.36
N PRO A 338 -13.55 3.51 10.47
CA PRO A 338 -12.55 3.38 9.41
C PRO A 338 -11.16 3.04 9.91
N GLU A 339 -10.74 3.59 11.05
CA GLU A 339 -9.43 3.34 11.68
C GLU A 339 -9.24 1.89 12.14
N GLU A 340 -10.32 1.23 12.54
CA GLU A 340 -10.34 -0.18 12.93
C GLU A 340 -10.46 -1.08 11.70
N ARG A 341 -11.44 -0.81 10.82
CA ARG A 341 -11.67 -1.59 9.60
C ARG A 341 -10.45 -1.63 8.69
N ASN A 342 -9.77 -0.49 8.54
CA ASN A 342 -8.62 -0.37 7.64
C ASN A 342 -7.33 -0.86 8.29
N ALA A 343 -7.37 -1.32 9.54
CA ALA A 343 -6.19 -1.80 10.23
C ALA A 343 -5.68 -3.11 9.62
N LEU A 344 -4.35 -3.26 9.65
CA LEU A 344 -3.69 -4.40 9.04
C LEU A 344 -4.18 -5.71 9.67
N GLY A 345 -4.69 -6.60 8.83
CA GLY A 345 -5.12 -7.94 9.23
C GLY A 345 -6.44 -7.99 10.00
N PHE A 346 -7.18 -6.87 10.12
CA PHE A 346 -8.55 -6.86 10.62
C PHE A 346 -9.44 -7.80 9.80
N GLU A 347 -9.50 -7.59 8.48
CA GLU A 347 -10.26 -8.42 7.53
C GLU A 347 -9.82 -9.89 7.61
N PHE A 348 -8.51 -10.15 7.57
CA PHE A 348 -7.99 -11.52 7.69
C PHE A 348 -8.45 -12.19 9.00
N THR A 349 -8.44 -11.46 10.12
CA THR A 349 -8.87 -11.99 11.42
C THR A 349 -10.38 -12.26 11.43
N MET A 350 -11.19 -11.41 10.81
CA MET A 350 -12.62 -11.64 10.60
C MET A 350 -12.87 -12.95 9.83
N GLN A 351 -12.15 -13.15 8.72
CA GLN A 351 -12.25 -14.36 7.91
C GLN A 351 -11.79 -15.62 8.67
N TRP A 352 -10.71 -15.50 9.46
CA TRP A 352 -10.28 -16.57 10.34
C TRP A 352 -11.34 -16.92 11.40
N VAL A 353 -11.91 -15.94 12.10
CA VAL A 353 -13.00 -16.18 13.06
C VAL A 353 -14.21 -16.83 12.38
N ALA A 354 -14.59 -16.36 11.19
CA ALA A 354 -15.67 -16.95 10.40
C ALA A 354 -15.42 -18.44 10.10
N SER A 355 -14.19 -18.80 9.72
CA SER A 355 -13.82 -20.20 9.46
C SER A 355 -14.03 -21.10 10.66
N LYS A 356 -13.74 -20.61 11.87
CA LYS A 356 -13.93 -21.34 13.13
C LYS A 356 -15.40 -21.46 13.51
N VAL A 357 -16.17 -20.38 13.36
CA VAL A 357 -17.61 -20.37 13.63
C VAL A 357 -18.36 -21.33 12.70
N GLU A 358 -18.02 -21.31 11.42
CA GLU A 358 -18.64 -22.15 10.38
C GLU A 358 -18.06 -23.57 10.30
N LYS A 359 -17.01 -23.87 11.07
CA LYS A 359 -16.32 -25.17 11.09
C LYS A 359 -15.84 -25.62 9.70
N CYS A 360 -15.27 -24.69 8.93
CA CYS A 360 -14.62 -24.98 7.65
C CYS A 360 -13.21 -24.38 7.60
N SER A 361 -12.42 -24.75 6.60
CA SER A 361 -11.07 -24.20 6.46
C SER A 361 -11.11 -22.71 6.11
N LEU A 362 -10.05 -21.98 6.46
CA LEU A 362 -9.92 -20.58 6.05
C LEU A 362 -9.94 -20.44 4.52
N LYS A 363 -9.30 -21.37 3.81
CA LYS A 363 -9.39 -21.50 2.34
C LYS A 363 -10.84 -21.53 1.85
N CYS A 364 -11.69 -22.36 2.46
CA CYS A 364 -13.11 -22.48 2.10
C CYS A 364 -13.88 -21.17 2.27
N ILE A 365 -13.63 -20.44 3.37
CA ILE A 365 -14.26 -19.12 3.60
C ILE A 365 -13.86 -18.12 2.52
N LEU A 366 -12.57 -18.02 2.21
CA LEU A 366 -12.08 -17.06 1.22
C LEU A 366 -12.62 -17.35 -0.19
N GLU A 367 -12.74 -18.63 -0.55
CA GLU A 367 -13.32 -19.06 -1.83
C GLU A 367 -14.82 -18.76 -1.96
N LYS A 368 -15.57 -18.63 -0.85
CA LYS A 368 -16.99 -18.24 -0.86
C LYS A 368 -17.22 -16.75 -1.14
N HIS A 369 -16.20 -15.92 -0.99
CA HIS A 369 -16.30 -14.45 -1.09
C HIS A 369 -15.78 -13.87 -2.40
N ILE A 370 -15.35 -14.73 -3.34
CA ILE A 370 -15.08 -14.37 -4.75
C ILE A 370 -16.36 -14.50 -5.56
#